data_AF-A0A354J1C7-F1
#
_entry.id   AF-A0A354J1C7-F1
#
_cell.length_a   1.000
_cell.length_b   1.000
_cell.length_c   1.000
_cell.angle_alpha   90.00
_cell.angle_beta   90.00
_cell.angle_gamma   90.00
#
_symmetry.space_group_name_H-M   'P 1'
#
loop_
_entity.id
_entity.type
_entity.pdbx_description
1 polymer ?
#
loop_
_entity_poly.entity_id
_entity_poly.type
_entity_poly.pdbx_seq_one_letter_code
_entity_poly.pdbx_strand_id
1 'polypeptide(L)'
;PMDFYYPGKAKTGDVPPRKGFAEKWHPRLLDEMPNIEIIILIGSYAQKYYLNKRCEKSLTETVRNFQKYLPEYFPLVHPSPLNLGWLKQNPWFENDVLPVLKEIVNKNL
;
A
#
# COMPACT_ATOMS: atom_id res chain seq x y z
N PRO A 1 -7.91 2.87 -4.12
CA PRO A 1 -7.28 4.21 -3.99
C PRO A 1 -7.82 4.92 -2.73
N MET A 2 -7.02 5.77 -2.08
CA MET A 2 -7.44 6.45 -0.82
C MET A 2 -8.38 7.64 -1.03
N ASP A 3 -8.43 8.16 -2.26
CA ASP A 3 -9.45 9.07 -2.76
C ASP A 3 -9.84 8.61 -4.16
N PHE A 4 -11.12 8.65 -4.52
CA PHE A 4 -11.59 8.23 -5.85
C PHE A 4 -11.58 9.37 -6.88
N TYR A 5 -11.20 10.57 -6.45
CA TYR A 5 -11.17 11.75 -7.30
C TYR A 5 -9.76 12.30 -7.40
N TYR A 6 -9.48 12.95 -8.53
CA TYR A 6 -8.29 13.78 -8.66
C TYR A 6 -8.36 14.95 -7.66
N PRO A 7 -7.44 15.06 -6.69
CA PRO A 7 -7.54 16.04 -5.61
C PRO A 7 -6.98 17.43 -6.01
N GLY A 8 -6.46 17.56 -7.23
CA GLY A 8 -5.82 18.78 -7.73
C GLY A 8 -4.29 18.69 -7.72
N LYS A 9 -3.66 19.69 -8.34
CA LYS A 9 -2.20 19.78 -8.50
C LYS A 9 -1.56 20.45 -7.28
N ALA A 10 -0.53 19.82 -6.71
CA ALA A 10 0.29 20.40 -5.67
C ALA A 10 1.56 21.05 -6.26
N LYS A 11 2.43 21.61 -5.40
CA LYS A 11 3.76 22.11 -5.82
C LYS A 11 4.60 21.00 -6.45
N THR A 12 4.49 19.78 -5.92
CA THR A 12 5.10 18.57 -6.49
C THR A 12 4.05 17.47 -6.54
N GLY A 13 3.74 17.00 -7.75
CA GLY A 13 2.71 15.98 -7.98
C GLY A 13 1.30 16.46 -7.63
N ASP A 14 0.49 15.54 -7.12
CA ASP A 14 -0.91 15.79 -6.76
C ASP A 14 -1.07 16.07 -5.28
N VAL A 15 -2.17 16.74 -4.93
CA VAL A 15 -2.59 16.97 -3.54
C VAL A 15 -2.83 15.61 -2.86
N PRO A 16 -2.61 15.49 -1.53
CA PRO A 16 -2.93 14.27 -0.81
C PRO A 16 -4.42 13.88 -0.87
N PRO A 17 -4.75 12.59 -0.67
CA PRO A 17 -6.12 12.11 -0.51
C PRO A 17 -6.89 12.92 0.55
N ARG A 18 -8.17 13.21 0.32
CA ARG A 18 -8.99 13.94 1.30
C ARG A 18 -9.21 13.10 2.55
N LYS A 19 -9.05 13.74 3.72
CA LYS A 19 -9.36 13.13 5.02
C LYS A 19 -10.84 12.73 5.08
N GLY A 20 -11.14 11.56 5.67
CA GLY A 20 -12.51 11.08 5.82
C GLY A 20 -13.10 10.40 4.58
N PHE A 21 -12.41 10.44 3.43
CA PHE A 21 -12.93 9.86 2.20
C PHE A 21 -12.96 8.33 2.28
N ALA A 22 -11.83 7.71 2.60
CA ALA A 22 -11.73 6.25 2.69
C ALA A 22 -12.60 5.69 3.82
N GLU A 23 -12.64 6.37 4.97
CA GLU A 23 -13.47 6.03 6.12
C GLU A 23 -14.96 5.94 5.73
N LYS A 24 -15.40 6.81 4.83
CA LYS A 24 -16.80 6.86 4.37
C LYS A 24 -17.15 5.78 3.34
N TRP A 25 -16.22 5.47 2.43
CA TRP A 25 -16.55 4.72 1.21
C TRP A 25 -15.92 3.33 1.13
N HIS A 26 -14.74 3.11 1.71
CA HIS A 26 -14.06 1.81 1.63
C HIS A 26 -14.84 0.69 2.31
N PRO A 27 -15.43 0.85 3.52
CA PRO A 27 -16.21 -0.23 4.13
C PRO A 27 -17.33 -0.74 3.23
N ARG A 28 -18.11 0.19 2.65
CA ARG A 28 -19.21 -0.13 1.73
C ARG A 28 -18.75 -0.83 0.46
N LEU A 29 -17.58 -0.46 -0.06
CA LEU A 29 -17.01 -1.11 -1.24
C LEU A 29 -16.54 -2.54 -0.91
N LEU A 30 -15.89 -2.71 0.24
CA LEU A 30 -15.37 -4.01 0.68
C LEU A 30 -16.48 -5.00 1.01
N ASP A 31 -17.61 -4.53 1.56
CA ASP A 31 -18.80 -5.35 1.82
C ASP A 31 -19.34 -6.01 0.54
N GLU A 32 -19.18 -5.36 -0.61
CA GLU A 32 -19.60 -5.88 -1.93
C GLU A 32 -18.53 -6.75 -2.62
N MET A 33 -17.40 -6.99 -1.94
CA MET A 33 -16.27 -7.77 -2.46
C MET A 33 -15.94 -8.96 -1.54
N PRO A 34 -16.84 -9.94 -1.39
CA PRO A 34 -16.73 -11.00 -0.37
C PRO A 34 -15.56 -11.97 -0.60
N ASN A 35 -14.99 -11.99 -1.79
CA ASN A 35 -13.93 -12.92 -2.19
C ASN A 35 -12.54 -12.27 -2.21
N ILE A 36 -12.32 -11.18 -1.46
CA ILE A 36 -10.98 -10.58 -1.34
C ILE A 36 -10.08 -11.54 -0.55
N GLU A 37 -9.01 -11.99 -1.19
CA GLU A 37 -8.01 -12.83 -0.54
C GLU A 37 -6.86 -12.03 0.08
N ILE A 38 -6.53 -10.87 -0.51
CA ILE A 38 -5.47 -9.99 -0.02
C ILE A 38 -5.69 -8.55 -0.47
N ILE A 39 -5.30 -7.59 0.37
CA ILE A 39 -5.35 -6.15 0.05
C ILE A 39 -3.92 -5.60 -0.06
N ILE A 40 -3.54 -5.13 -1.25
CA ILE A 40 -2.22 -4.55 -1.48
C ILE A 40 -2.21 -3.05 -1.09
N LEU A 41 -1.37 -2.68 -0.12
CA LEU A 41 -1.29 -1.33 0.45
C LEU A 41 -0.12 -0.54 -0.12
N ILE A 42 -0.38 0.20 -1.20
CA ILE A 42 0.64 0.98 -1.90
C ILE A 42 0.78 2.38 -1.30
N GLY A 43 1.95 2.66 -0.75
CA GLY A 43 2.32 3.97 -0.22
C GLY A 43 1.77 4.28 1.17
N SER A 44 2.26 5.38 1.75
CA SER A 44 2.07 5.70 3.18
C SER A 44 0.62 6.02 3.56
N TYR A 45 -0.18 6.61 2.67
CA TYR A 45 -1.58 6.90 2.96
C TYR A 45 -2.41 5.62 3.15
N ALA A 46 -2.24 4.63 2.25
CA ALA A 46 -2.94 3.36 2.35
C ALA A 46 -2.48 2.56 3.58
N GLN A 47 -1.16 2.48 3.80
CA GLN A 47 -0.61 1.76 4.94
C GLN A 47 -1.07 2.35 6.28
N LYS A 48 -1.04 3.68 6.44
CA LYS A 48 -1.49 4.33 7.68
C LYS A 48 -2.97 4.09 7.95
N TYR A 49 -3.81 4.11 6.91
CA TYR A 49 -5.24 3.89 7.06
C TYR A 49 -5.55 2.43 7.46
N TYR A 50 -5.09 1.47 6.66
CA TYR A 50 -5.44 0.06 6.85
C TYR A 50 -4.68 -0.62 8.00
N LEU A 51 -3.43 -0.23 8.26
CA LEU A 51 -2.64 -0.83 9.34
C LEU A 51 -2.85 -0.10 10.67
N ASN A 52 -3.26 1.17 10.65
CA ASN A 52 -3.48 2.01 11.83
C ASN A 52 -2.32 1.89 12.83
N LYS A 53 -2.58 1.44 14.06
CA LYS A 53 -1.58 1.26 15.12
C LYS A 53 -0.56 0.16 14.84
N ARG A 54 -0.80 -0.73 13.86
CA ARG A 54 0.13 -1.78 13.42
C ARG A 54 1.18 -1.28 12.43
N CYS A 55 1.00 -0.06 11.89
CA CYS A 55 1.99 0.54 10.99
C CYS A 55 3.31 0.77 11.75
N GLU A 56 4.45 0.46 11.13
CA GLU A 56 5.76 0.74 11.73
C GLU A 56 6.05 2.26 11.72
N LYS A 57 7.19 2.66 12.29
CA LYS A 57 7.56 4.08 12.42
C LYS A 57 7.80 4.76 11.06
N SER A 58 8.10 3.99 10.02
CA SER A 58 8.31 4.49 8.66
C SER A 58 7.72 3.58 7.58
N LEU A 59 7.54 4.14 6.38
CA LEU A 59 7.16 3.39 5.17
C LEU A 59 8.15 2.25 4.90
N THR A 60 9.45 2.55 4.98
CA THR A 60 10.53 1.58 4.75
C THR A 60 10.43 0.41 5.73
N GLU A 61 10.29 0.68 7.03
CA GLU A 61 10.15 -0.38 8.05
C GLU A 61 8.87 -1.19 7.86
N THR A 62 7.75 -0.54 7.52
CA THR A 62 6.47 -1.21 7.27
C THR A 62 6.58 -2.18 6.10
N VAL A 63 7.21 -1.77 4.99
CA VAL A 63 7.43 -2.64 3.84
C VAL A 63 8.47 -3.73 4.14
N ARG A 64 9.50 -3.42 4.94
CA ARG A 64 10.52 -4.42 5.34
C ARG A 64 9.92 -5.54 6.18
N ASN A 65 8.95 -5.22 7.02
CA ASN A 65 8.26 -6.17 7.89
C ASN A 65 6.95 -6.69 7.28
N PHE A 66 6.82 -6.73 5.94
CA PHE A 66 5.55 -7.02 5.27
C PHE A 66 4.86 -8.32 5.73
N GLN A 67 5.65 -9.33 6.11
CA GLN A 67 5.12 -10.62 6.56
C GLN A 67 4.22 -10.49 7.81
N LYS A 68 4.41 -9.46 8.64
CA LYS A 68 3.56 -9.21 9.83
C LYS A 68 2.10 -8.92 9.48
N TYR A 69 1.82 -8.53 8.23
CA TYR A 69 0.50 -8.09 7.79
C TYR A 69 -0.22 -9.12 6.92
N LEU A 70 0.47 -10.20 6.53
CA LEU A 70 -0.10 -11.31 5.79
C LEU A 70 -1.04 -12.14 6.69
N PRO A 71 -2.05 -12.82 6.10
CA PRO A 71 -2.42 -12.81 4.68
C PRO A 71 -3.28 -11.60 4.27
N GLU A 72 -3.76 -10.82 5.24
CA GLU A 72 -4.77 -9.77 5.03
C GLU A 72 -4.25 -8.60 4.16
N TYR A 73 -3.03 -8.13 4.43
CA TYR A 73 -2.44 -6.98 3.75
C TYR A 73 -1.03 -7.22 3.24
N PHE A 74 -0.71 -6.62 2.09
CA PHE A 74 0.64 -6.58 1.55
C PHE A 74 1.11 -5.13 1.35
N PRO A 75 1.91 -4.55 2.26
CA PRO A 75 2.42 -3.19 2.09
C PRO A 75 3.54 -3.10 1.03
N LEU A 76 3.42 -2.12 0.14
CA LEU A 76 4.42 -1.80 -0.89
C LEU A 76 4.75 -0.31 -0.93
N VAL A 77 5.95 0.01 -1.40
CA VAL A 77 6.28 1.38 -1.83
C VAL A 77 5.55 1.73 -3.13
N HIS A 78 5.37 3.03 -3.43
CA HIS A 78 4.76 3.45 -4.68
C HIS A 78 5.67 3.11 -5.89
N PRO A 79 5.15 2.61 -7.02
CA PRO A 79 5.95 2.33 -8.22
C PRO A 79 6.29 3.60 -9.03
N SER A 80 6.60 4.71 -8.36
CA SER A 80 6.95 5.98 -9.03
C SER A 80 8.44 6.01 -9.39
N PRO A 81 8.84 6.63 -10.51
CA PRO A 81 10.24 6.93 -10.81
C PRO A 81 10.96 7.70 -9.70
N LEU A 82 10.21 8.46 -8.88
CA LEU A 82 10.75 9.16 -7.71
C LEU A 82 11.32 8.20 -6.64
N ASN A 83 10.91 6.93 -6.66
CA ASN A 83 11.41 5.90 -5.73
C ASN A 83 12.63 5.13 -6.25
N LEU A 84 13.19 5.47 -7.41
CA LEU A 84 14.40 4.80 -7.92
C LEU A 84 15.59 4.90 -6.96
N GLY A 85 15.78 6.07 -6.33
CA GLY A 85 16.81 6.25 -5.31
C GLY A 85 16.58 5.37 -4.08
N TRP A 86 15.31 5.25 -3.65
CA TRP A 86 14.93 4.38 -2.54
C TRP A 86 15.19 2.90 -2.86
N LEU A 87 14.83 2.45 -4.06
CA LEU A 87 15.04 1.06 -4.50
C LEU A 87 16.53 0.69 -4.50
N LYS A 88 17.40 1.59 -5.01
CA LYS A 88 18.86 1.40 -4.98
C LYS A 88 19.42 1.27 -3.56
N GLN A 89 18.85 1.99 -2.60
CA GLN A 89 19.26 1.94 -1.19
C GLN A 89 18.65 0.75 -0.43
N ASN A 90 17.63 0.10 -0.98
CA ASN A 90 16.87 -0.97 -0.35
C ASN A 90 16.77 -2.20 -1.27
N PRO A 91 17.90 -2.84 -1.63
CA PRO A 91 17.92 -3.97 -2.57
C PRO A 91 17.13 -5.19 -2.06
N TRP A 92 16.96 -5.31 -0.74
CA TRP A 92 16.10 -6.31 -0.11
C TRP A 92 14.64 -6.25 -0.59
N PHE A 93 14.17 -5.10 -1.07
CA PHE A 93 12.81 -5.01 -1.62
C PHE A 93 12.63 -5.94 -2.82
N GLU A 94 13.59 -5.93 -3.74
CA GLU A 94 13.53 -6.76 -4.95
C GLU A 94 13.81 -8.24 -4.63
N ASN A 95 14.73 -8.51 -3.70
CA ASN A 95 15.16 -9.88 -3.39
C ASN A 95 14.23 -10.61 -2.42
N ASP A 96 13.57 -9.91 -1.50
CA ASP A 96 12.86 -10.53 -0.39
C ASP A 96 11.34 -10.26 -0.46
N VAL A 97 10.94 -9.07 -0.92
CA VAL A 97 9.51 -8.66 -0.93
C VAL A 97 8.82 -9.08 -2.23
N LEU A 98 9.41 -8.74 -3.38
CA LEU A 98 8.78 -9.02 -4.69
C LEU A 98 8.58 -10.51 -4.99
N PRO A 99 9.47 -11.45 -4.62
CA PRO A 99 9.23 -12.87 -4.87
C PRO A 99 8.00 -13.39 -4.14
N VAL A 100 7.79 -12.97 -2.88
CA VAL A 100 6.61 -13.36 -2.10
C VAL A 100 5.34 -12.74 -2.67
N LEU A 101 5.40 -11.48 -3.13
CA LEU A 101 4.27 -10.87 -3.84
C LEU A 101 3.90 -11.68 -5.09
N LYS A 102 4.89 -12.08 -5.90
CA LYS A 102 4.67 -12.89 -7.10
C LYS A 102 4.05 -14.24 -6.76
N GLU A 103 4.52 -14.91 -5.71
CA GLU A 103 3.97 -16.19 -5.26
C GLU A 103 2.50 -16.05 -4.86
N ILE A 104 2.16 -15.06 -4.03
CA ILE A 104 0.78 -14.82 -3.58
C ILE A 104 -0.13 -14.50 -4.76
N VAL A 105 0.30 -13.62 -5.67
CA VAL A 105 -0.51 -13.26 -6.84
C VAL A 105 -0.70 -14.46 -7.77
N ASN A 106 0.35 -15.27 -8.02
CA ASN A 106 0.25 -16.44 -8.88
C ASN A 106 -0.59 -17.57 -8.28
N LYS A 107 -0.62 -17.69 -6.95
CA LYS A 107 -1.47 -18.71 -6.28
C LYS A 107 -2.96 -18.37 -6.40
N ASN A 108 -3.28 -17.08 -6.50
CA ASN A 108 -4.64 -16.56 -6.46
C ASN A 108 -5.17 -16.14 -7.86
N LEU A 109 -4.40 -16.41 -8.93
CA LEU A 109 -4.80 -16.28 -10.33
C LEU A 109 -5.04 -17.67 -10.93
#